data_AF-A0A968P9K7-F1
#
_entry.id   AF-A0A968P9K7-F1
#
_cell.length_a   1.000
_cell.length_b   1.000
_cell.length_c   1.000
_cell.angle_alpha   90.00
_cell.angle_beta   90.00
_cell.angle_gamma   90.00
#
_symmetry.space_group_name_H-M   'P 1'
#
loop_
_entity.id
_entity.type
_entity.pdbx_description
1 polymer ?
#
loop_
_entity_poly.entity_id
_entity_poly.type
_entity_poly.pdbx_seq_one_letter_code
_entity_poly.pdbx_strand_id
1 'polypeptide(L)'
;MTGIENKVLVVEHHVLELELETDDVPRSLVVRVRVDGEERWSSEEPGWRAVGQGVTADTVFLWSARCLVIVPLEQSSKPQALHCDEDIVTAFKVEGGWLLVCETSLRLIVDGVETSRLELPDVVTSALWRDGLLGVRCDDGSDITVAAIAGGLEVAKE
;
A
#
# COMPACT_ATOMS: atom_id res chain seq x y z
N MET A 1 9.37 23.82 2.41
CA MET A 1 9.90 23.69 1.04
C MET A 1 8.69 23.54 0.18
N THR A 2 8.44 24.44 -0.77
CA THR A 2 7.38 24.20 -1.76
C THR A 2 7.98 23.30 -2.82
N GLY A 3 7.43 22.11 -3.02
CA GLY A 3 8.07 21.06 -3.78
C GLY A 3 7.05 20.16 -4.44
N ILE A 4 7.03 20.19 -5.77
CA ILE A 4 6.41 19.12 -6.56
C ILE A 4 7.46 18.04 -6.78
N GLU A 5 7.20 16.83 -6.30
CA GLU A 5 7.97 15.64 -6.63
C GLU A 5 7.22 14.85 -7.71
N ASN A 6 7.92 14.45 -8.76
CA ASN A 6 7.36 13.61 -9.82
C ASN A 6 8.07 12.27 -9.83
N LYS A 7 7.29 11.18 -9.89
CA LYS A 7 7.78 9.83 -10.15
C LYS A 7 7.13 9.31 -11.42
N VAL A 8 7.93 8.66 -12.25
CA VAL A 8 7.44 8.01 -13.48
C VAL A 8 7.70 6.52 -13.35
N LEU A 9 6.66 5.73 -13.53
CA LEU A 9 6.73 4.28 -13.64
C LEU A 9 6.35 3.88 -15.07
N VAL A 10 7.14 3.00 -15.66
CA VAL A 10 6.80 2.38 -16.95
C VAL A 10 6.50 0.92 -16.66
N VAL A 11 5.26 0.50 -16.90
CA VAL A 11 4.79 -0.87 -16.67
C VAL A 11 4.20 -1.39 -17.97
N GLU A 12 4.83 -2.43 -18.53
CA GLU A 12 4.50 -2.94 -19.86
C GLU A 12 4.54 -1.83 -20.92
N HIS A 13 3.36 -1.41 -21.40
CA HIS A 13 3.19 -0.39 -22.45
C HIS A 13 2.56 0.89 -21.91
N HIS A 14 2.40 1.00 -20.58
CA HIS A 14 1.77 2.12 -19.91
C HIS A 14 2.79 2.99 -19.20
N VAL A 15 2.57 4.30 -19.26
CA VAL A 15 3.33 5.31 -18.51
C VAL A 15 2.45 5.82 -17.38
N LEU A 16 2.88 5.60 -16.15
CA LEU A 16 2.24 6.12 -14.96
C LEU A 16 3.05 7.28 -14.38
N GLU A 17 2.40 8.42 -14.23
CA GLU A 17 2.97 9.63 -13.63
C GLU A 17 2.33 9.86 -12.27
N LEU A 18 3.16 9.91 -11.24
CA LEU A 18 2.79 10.24 -9.88
C LEU A 18 3.34 11.62 -9.54
N GLU A 19 2.45 12.55 -9.26
CA GLU A 19 2.76 13.92 -8.87
C GLU A 19 2.41 14.09 -7.38
N LEU A 20 3.38 14.54 -6.59
CA LEU A 20 3.27 14.74 -5.15
C LEU A 20 3.51 16.21 -4.81
N GLU A 21 2.50 16.91 -4.33
CA GLU A 21 2.64 18.30 -3.83
C GLU A 21 2.97 18.27 -2.33
N THR A 22 4.18 18.70 -1.97
CA THR A 22 4.73 18.54 -0.61
C THR A 22 4.71 19.82 0.23
N ASP A 23 3.98 20.84 -0.22
CA ASP A 23 4.02 22.19 0.36
C ASP A 23 3.54 22.26 1.82
N ASP A 24 2.56 21.43 2.20
CA ASP A 24 1.99 21.37 3.57
C ASP A 24 2.43 20.12 4.36
N VAL A 25 3.44 19.39 3.89
CA VAL A 25 4.03 18.28 4.66
C VAL A 25 4.58 18.80 5.99
N PRO A 26 4.31 18.15 7.14
CA PRO A 26 3.71 16.82 7.29
C PRO A 26 2.17 16.78 7.46
N ARG A 27 1.47 17.91 7.39
CA ARG A 27 0.02 17.95 7.61
C ARG A 27 -0.74 17.28 6.47
N SER A 28 -0.43 17.64 5.24
CA SER A 28 -1.03 17.03 4.06
C SER A 28 -0.07 16.93 2.89
N LEU A 29 -0.45 16.07 1.96
CA LEU A 29 0.24 15.76 0.71
C LEU A 29 -0.84 15.55 -0.36
N VAL A 30 -0.80 16.33 -1.44
CA VAL A 30 -1.68 16.05 -2.59
C VAL A 30 -1.01 15.04 -3.50
N VAL A 31 -1.72 13.97 -3.81
CA VAL A 31 -1.26 12.89 -4.68
C VAL A 31 -2.11 12.88 -5.93
N ARG A 32 -1.49 12.98 -7.11
CA ARG A 32 -2.18 12.82 -8.40
C ARG A 32 -1.55 11.70 -9.20
N VAL A 33 -2.40 10.90 -9.84
CA VAL A 33 -2.00 9.77 -10.67
C VAL A 33 -2.53 9.97 -12.08
N ARG A 34 -1.63 9.97 -13.05
CA ARG A 34 -1.96 9.92 -14.47
C ARG A 34 -1.50 8.61 -15.09
N VAL A 35 -2.29 8.05 -16.00
CA VAL A 35 -1.93 6.88 -16.81
C VAL A 35 -2.06 7.27 -18.27
N ASP A 36 -0.96 7.16 -19.01
CA ASP A 36 -0.86 7.55 -20.42
C ASP A 36 -1.31 9.00 -20.68
N GLY A 37 -1.01 9.89 -19.73
CA GLY A 37 -1.33 11.32 -19.78
C GLY A 37 -2.73 11.68 -19.28
N GLU A 38 -3.60 10.72 -18.97
CA GLU A 38 -4.94 10.98 -18.41
C GLU A 38 -4.93 10.89 -16.89
N GLU A 39 -5.47 11.91 -16.20
CA GLU A 39 -5.67 11.84 -14.74
C GLU A 39 -6.70 10.77 -14.40
N ARG A 40 -6.26 9.79 -13.58
CA ARG A 40 -7.08 8.66 -13.14
C ARG A 40 -7.60 8.83 -11.73
N TRP A 41 -6.81 9.48 -10.88
CA TRP A 41 -7.10 9.62 -9.46
C TRP A 41 -6.32 10.77 -8.85
N SER A 42 -6.94 11.44 -7.89
CA SER A 42 -6.28 12.42 -7.03
C SER A 42 -6.91 12.43 -5.64
N SER A 43 -6.09 12.72 -4.62
CA SER A 43 -6.54 12.84 -3.22
C SER A 43 -5.58 13.71 -2.42
N GLU A 44 -6.09 14.23 -1.31
CA GLU A 44 -5.29 14.82 -0.24
C GLU A 44 -5.09 13.76 0.85
N GLU A 45 -3.84 13.41 1.11
CA GLU A 45 -3.43 12.37 2.05
C GLU A 45 -2.62 12.99 3.20
N PRO A 46 -2.54 12.34 4.36
CA PRO A 46 -1.65 12.81 5.42
C PRO A 46 -0.18 12.74 5.01
N GLY A 47 0.56 13.83 5.22
CA GLY A 47 1.90 14.03 4.66
C GLY A 47 3.06 13.56 5.54
N TRP A 48 2.82 13.06 6.76
CA TRP A 48 3.90 12.63 7.67
C TRP A 48 4.61 11.35 7.24
N ARG A 49 4.03 10.60 6.29
CA ARG A 49 4.61 9.40 5.71
C ARG A 49 4.77 9.57 4.21
N ALA A 50 5.93 9.16 3.69
CA ALA A 50 6.18 9.17 2.26
C ALA A 50 5.26 8.17 1.54
N VAL A 51 4.87 8.50 0.30
CA VAL A 51 4.08 7.61 -0.55
C VAL A 51 4.96 6.48 -1.08
N GLY A 52 4.58 5.25 -0.74
CA GLY A 52 5.14 4.04 -1.32
C GLY A 52 4.40 3.61 -2.59
N GLN A 53 5.04 2.77 -3.39
CA GLN A 53 4.51 2.30 -4.67
C GLN A 53 4.89 0.85 -4.93
N GLY A 54 4.02 0.12 -5.63
CA GLY A 54 4.25 -1.23 -6.07
C GLY A 54 3.54 -1.50 -7.39
N VAL A 55 3.99 -2.53 -8.09
CA VAL A 55 3.49 -2.88 -9.42
C VAL A 55 3.19 -4.37 -9.49
N THR A 56 2.19 -4.71 -10.28
CA THR A 56 1.88 -6.05 -10.76
C THR A 56 1.78 -6.01 -12.28
N ALA A 57 1.43 -7.12 -12.94
CA ALA A 57 1.33 -7.18 -14.39
C ALA A 57 0.22 -6.25 -14.96
N ASP A 58 -0.85 -6.03 -14.22
CA ASP A 58 -2.05 -5.31 -14.69
C ASP A 58 -2.42 -4.07 -13.86
N THR A 59 -1.71 -3.84 -12.77
CA THR A 59 -2.09 -2.85 -11.76
C THR A 59 -0.86 -2.19 -11.15
N VAL A 60 -0.92 -0.88 -10.99
CA VAL A 60 -0.03 -0.13 -10.10
C VAL A 60 -0.79 0.20 -8.82
N PHE A 61 -0.12 0.16 -7.69
CA PHE A 61 -0.71 0.53 -6.42
C PHE A 61 0.21 1.44 -5.62
N LEU A 62 -0.39 2.32 -4.85
CA LEU A 62 0.28 3.36 -4.06
C LEU A 62 -0.25 3.29 -2.65
N TRP A 63 0.61 3.46 -1.65
CA TRP A 63 0.15 3.60 -0.28
C TRP A 63 0.68 4.88 0.36
N SER A 64 -0.24 5.64 0.95
CA SER A 64 0.04 6.78 1.82
C SER A 64 0.06 6.33 3.28
N ALA A 65 0.09 7.28 4.22
CA ALA A 65 -0.11 6.97 5.62
C ALA A 65 -1.42 6.20 5.88
N ARG A 66 -2.53 6.50 5.20
CA ARG A 66 -3.87 5.97 5.58
C ARG A 66 -4.69 5.42 4.43
N CYS A 67 -4.10 5.29 3.24
CA CYS A 67 -4.81 4.87 2.04
C CYS A 67 -3.93 3.98 1.19
N LEU A 68 -4.46 2.83 0.76
CA LEU A 68 -3.94 2.08 -0.39
C LEU A 68 -4.82 2.42 -1.60
N VAL A 69 -4.20 2.92 -2.66
CA VAL A 69 -4.84 3.19 -3.94
C VAL A 69 -4.41 2.15 -4.94
N ILE A 70 -5.39 1.54 -5.59
CA ILE A 70 -5.23 0.52 -6.61
C ILE A 70 -5.59 1.18 -7.93
N VAL A 71 -4.65 1.22 -8.87
CA VAL A 71 -4.79 1.88 -10.17
C VAL A 71 -4.64 0.81 -11.26
N PRO A 72 -5.76 0.27 -11.77
CA PRO A 72 -5.73 -0.62 -12.93
C PRO A 72 -5.08 0.08 -14.12
N LEU A 73 -4.22 -0.64 -14.85
CA LEU A 73 -3.61 -0.12 -16.08
C LEU A 73 -4.62 -0.09 -17.24
N GLU A 74 -5.63 -0.94 -17.20
CA GLU A 74 -6.72 -0.91 -18.17
C GLU A 74 -7.58 0.35 -17.98
N GLN A 75 -7.65 1.19 -19.01
CA GLN A 75 -8.36 2.48 -18.97
C GLN A 75 -9.86 2.38 -18.65
N SER A 76 -10.49 1.24 -18.93
CA SER A 76 -11.92 0.99 -18.64
C SER A 76 -12.21 0.84 -17.13
N SER A 77 -11.20 0.49 -16.32
CA SER A 77 -11.35 0.13 -14.91
C SER A 77 -11.02 1.29 -13.97
N LYS A 78 -11.92 1.59 -13.04
CA LYS A 78 -11.75 2.73 -12.12
C LYS A 78 -10.74 2.40 -11.02
N PRO A 79 -9.91 3.39 -10.59
CA PRO A 79 -9.11 3.24 -9.39
C PRO A 79 -9.97 2.99 -8.15
N GLN A 80 -9.42 2.23 -7.19
CA GLN A 80 -10.05 1.92 -5.92
C GLN A 80 -9.16 2.42 -4.78
N ALA A 81 -9.76 3.13 -3.82
CA ALA A 81 -9.09 3.54 -2.58
C ALA A 81 -9.57 2.66 -1.42
N LEU A 82 -8.63 2.17 -0.63
CA LEU A 82 -8.84 1.39 0.58
C LEU A 82 -8.26 2.17 1.76
N HIS A 83 -9.15 2.68 2.62
CA HIS A 83 -8.75 3.48 3.77
C HIS A 83 -8.43 2.59 4.98
N CYS A 84 -7.41 2.98 5.72
CA CYS A 84 -6.99 2.32 6.94
C CYS A 84 -7.05 3.32 8.10
N ASP A 85 -7.54 2.88 9.26
CA ASP A 85 -7.52 3.66 10.50
C ASP A 85 -6.17 3.58 11.23
N GLU A 86 -5.13 3.05 10.54
CA GLU A 86 -3.77 2.90 11.03
C GLU A 86 -2.74 3.20 9.93
N ASP A 87 -1.56 3.65 10.33
CA ASP A 87 -0.47 3.99 9.43
C ASP A 87 -0.02 2.78 8.61
N ILE A 88 -0.09 2.87 7.27
CA ILE A 88 0.36 1.80 6.37
C ILE A 88 1.88 1.91 6.19
N VAL A 89 2.59 0.85 6.58
CA VAL A 89 4.04 0.70 6.41
C VAL A 89 4.33 0.23 4.98
N THR A 90 3.64 -0.81 4.54
CA THR A 90 3.74 -1.35 3.16
C THR A 90 2.49 -2.15 2.80
N ALA A 91 2.34 -2.49 1.53
CA ALA A 91 1.22 -3.27 1.02
C ALA A 91 1.70 -4.31 0.01
N PHE A 92 1.07 -5.48 0.02
CA PHE A 92 1.35 -6.57 -0.92
C PHE A 92 0.07 -7.01 -1.62
N LYS A 93 0.16 -7.22 -2.94
CA LYS A 93 -0.86 -8.00 -3.65
C LYS A 93 -0.67 -9.47 -3.28
N VAL A 94 -1.73 -10.09 -2.76
CA VAL A 94 -1.78 -11.52 -2.45
C VAL A 94 -2.88 -12.20 -3.27
N GLU A 95 -2.92 -13.53 -3.24
CA GLU A 95 -4.04 -14.27 -3.85
C GLU A 95 -5.36 -13.83 -3.20
N GLY A 96 -6.36 -13.51 -4.02
CA GLY A 96 -7.68 -13.09 -3.54
C GLY A 96 -7.79 -11.68 -2.96
N GLY A 97 -6.69 -10.94 -2.72
CA GLY A 97 -6.82 -9.65 -2.04
C GLY A 97 -5.55 -8.83 -1.90
N TRP A 98 -5.52 -8.01 -0.85
CA TRP A 98 -4.43 -7.13 -0.46
C TRP A 98 -4.06 -7.38 0.99
N LEU A 99 -2.77 -7.49 1.25
CA LEU A 99 -2.22 -7.56 2.60
C LEU A 99 -1.62 -6.19 2.93
N LEU A 100 -2.22 -5.49 3.88
CA LEU A 100 -1.67 -4.24 4.43
C LEU A 100 -0.83 -4.58 5.65
N VAL A 101 0.39 -4.08 5.68
CA VAL A 101 1.24 -4.05 6.87
C VAL A 101 1.11 -2.66 7.45
N CYS A 102 0.48 -2.57 8.61
CA CYS A 102 0.30 -1.33 9.35
C CYS A 102 1.35 -1.22 10.46
N GLU A 103 1.33 -0.08 11.18
CA GLU A 103 2.29 0.21 12.24
C GLU A 103 2.36 -0.91 13.29
N THR A 104 1.23 -1.46 13.72
CA THR A 104 1.08 -2.45 14.78
C THR A 104 0.09 -3.56 14.43
N SER A 105 -0.36 -3.64 13.17
CA SER A 105 -1.27 -4.70 12.72
C SER A 105 -1.01 -5.15 11.29
N LEU A 106 -1.49 -6.34 10.96
CA LEU A 106 -1.60 -6.84 9.59
C LEU A 106 -3.07 -6.96 9.23
N ARG A 107 -3.44 -6.60 8.00
CA ARG A 107 -4.84 -6.60 7.54
C ARG A 107 -4.98 -7.24 6.18
N LEU A 108 -5.88 -8.20 6.09
CA LEU A 108 -6.25 -8.84 4.82
C LEU A 108 -7.52 -8.20 4.29
N ILE A 109 -7.43 -7.57 3.13
CA ILE A 109 -8.55 -6.97 2.42
C ILE A 109 -8.92 -7.84 1.22
N VAL A 110 -10.15 -8.33 1.17
CA VAL A 110 -10.70 -9.12 0.06
C VAL A 110 -11.94 -8.40 -0.46
N ASP A 111 -12.03 -8.21 -1.77
CA ASP A 111 -13.13 -7.47 -2.42
C ASP A 111 -13.42 -6.09 -1.79
N GLY A 112 -12.36 -5.42 -1.34
CA GLY A 112 -12.43 -4.10 -0.69
C GLY A 112 -12.90 -4.10 0.76
N VAL A 113 -13.06 -5.27 1.38
CA VAL A 113 -13.49 -5.43 2.78
C VAL A 113 -12.37 -6.04 3.62
N GLU A 114 -12.11 -5.49 4.80
CA GLU A 114 -11.23 -6.12 5.80
C GLU A 114 -11.86 -7.43 6.27
N THR A 115 -11.20 -8.54 5.95
CA THR A 115 -11.65 -9.91 6.27
C THR A 115 -10.90 -10.53 7.44
N SER A 116 -9.68 -10.06 7.69
CA SER A 116 -8.86 -10.53 8.79
C SER A 116 -7.92 -9.43 9.26
N ARG A 117 -7.68 -9.39 10.57
CA ARG A 117 -6.76 -8.48 11.23
C ARG A 117 -5.96 -9.24 12.27
N LEU A 118 -4.65 -9.06 12.28
CA LEU A 118 -3.74 -9.63 13.26
C LEU A 118 -2.97 -8.50 13.95
N GLU A 119 -3.14 -8.38 15.26
CA GLU A 119 -2.35 -7.44 16.05
C GLU A 119 -0.91 -7.95 16.23
N LEU A 120 0.04 -7.04 16.15
CA LEU A 120 1.46 -7.29 16.34
C LEU A 120 1.89 -6.81 17.74
N PRO A 121 2.97 -7.38 18.31
CA PRO A 121 3.41 -7.05 19.66
C PRO A 121 3.98 -5.63 19.79
N ASP A 122 4.52 -5.07 18.70
CA ASP A 122 5.10 -3.73 18.66
C ASP A 122 5.14 -3.18 17.21
N VAL A 123 5.67 -1.97 17.06
CA VAL A 123 5.79 -1.24 15.79
C VAL A 123 6.61 -2.01 14.77
N VAL A 124 6.07 -2.16 13.56
CA VAL A 124 6.76 -2.79 12.43
C VAL A 124 7.91 -1.92 11.96
N THR A 125 9.10 -2.52 11.93
CA THR A 125 10.32 -1.90 11.41
C THR A 125 10.66 -2.38 10.00
N SER A 126 10.28 -3.62 9.65
CA SER A 126 10.42 -4.15 8.29
C SER A 126 9.45 -5.29 8.01
N ALA A 127 9.11 -5.45 6.74
CA ALA A 127 8.26 -6.53 6.26
C ALA A 127 8.73 -7.03 4.89
N LEU A 128 8.71 -8.34 4.69
CA LEU A 128 9.13 -8.99 3.45
C LEU A 128 8.16 -10.11 3.08
N TRP A 129 7.54 -10.01 1.91
CA TRP A 129 6.73 -11.08 1.34
C TRP A 129 7.57 -11.99 0.46
N ARG A 130 7.61 -13.28 0.76
CA ARG A 130 8.38 -14.27 0.00
C ARG A 130 7.75 -15.65 0.12
N ASP A 131 7.67 -16.35 -1.02
CA ASP A 131 7.24 -17.76 -1.08
C ASP A 131 5.89 -18.02 -0.38
N GLY A 132 4.97 -17.05 -0.46
CA GLY A 132 3.62 -17.12 0.14
C GLY A 132 3.54 -16.76 1.62
N LEU A 133 4.64 -16.32 2.23
CA LEU A 133 4.73 -15.94 3.63
C LEU A 133 5.18 -14.48 3.79
N LEU A 134 4.62 -13.81 4.78
CA LEU A 134 5.08 -12.50 5.25
C LEU A 134 6.00 -12.70 6.44
N GLY A 135 7.27 -12.30 6.32
CA GLY A 135 8.13 -12.06 7.48
C GLY A 135 7.97 -10.62 7.95
N VAL A 136 7.74 -10.42 9.25
CA VAL A 136 7.59 -9.10 9.89
C VAL A 136 8.56 -9.00 11.05
N ARG A 137 9.30 -7.89 11.12
CA ARG A 137 10.13 -7.54 12.27
C ARG A 137 9.54 -6.35 13.01
N CYS A 138 9.44 -6.47 14.32
CA CYS A 138 8.95 -5.43 15.22
C CYS A 138 10.10 -4.76 16.00
N ASP A 139 9.85 -3.58 16.55
CA ASP A 139 10.85 -2.78 17.29
C ASP A 139 11.27 -3.43 18.63
N ASP A 140 10.36 -4.20 19.25
CA ASP A 140 10.64 -5.04 20.43
C ASP A 140 11.62 -6.21 20.15
N GLY A 141 12.01 -6.41 18.90
CA GLY A 141 12.89 -7.48 18.45
C GLY A 141 12.16 -8.78 18.06
N SER A 142 10.83 -8.79 18.10
CA SER A 142 10.03 -9.93 17.62
C SER A 142 10.15 -10.10 16.11
N ASP A 143 10.32 -11.34 15.66
CA ASP A 143 10.24 -11.75 14.26
C ASP A 143 9.03 -12.69 14.11
N ILE A 144 8.07 -12.33 13.27
CA ILE A 144 6.80 -13.04 13.09
C ILE A 144 6.67 -13.45 11.63
N THR A 145 6.36 -14.73 11.39
CA THR A 145 6.02 -15.21 10.06
C THR A 145 4.52 -15.44 9.96
N VAL A 146 3.88 -14.88 8.93
CA VAL A 146 2.42 -14.92 8.74
C VAL A 146 2.08 -15.46 7.37
N ALA A 147 1.15 -16.40 7.30
CA ALA A 147 0.53 -16.85 6.06
C ALA A 147 -0.80 -16.10 5.84
N ALA A 148 -1.01 -15.65 4.60
CA ALA A 148 -2.34 -15.26 4.15
C ALA A 148 -3.01 -16.48 3.53
N ILE A 149 -4.03 -17.01 4.22
CA ILE A 149 -4.81 -18.16 3.79
C ILE A 149 -6.21 -17.73 3.37
N ALA A 150 -6.97 -18.66 2.77
CA ALA A 150 -8.35 -18.39 2.39
C ALA A 150 -9.18 -17.92 3.60
N GLY A 151 -9.47 -16.61 3.64
CA GLY A 151 -10.28 -15.98 4.67
C GLY A 151 -9.55 -15.58 5.95
N GLY A 152 -8.22 -15.62 6.03
CA GLY A 152 -7.53 -15.32 7.28
C GLY A 152 -6.03 -15.05 7.21
N LEU A 153 -5.53 -14.45 8.29
CA LEU A 153 -4.11 -14.35 8.61
C LEU A 153 -3.77 -15.33 9.73
N GLU A 154 -2.75 -16.15 9.53
CA GLU A 154 -2.30 -17.11 10.54
C GLU A 154 -0.80 -16.98 10.77
N VAL A 155 -0.38 -16.95 12.04
CA VAL A 155 1.04 -17.04 12.40
C VAL A 155 1.53 -18.44 12.06
N ALA A 156 2.52 -18.52 11.17
CA ALA A 156 3.16 -19.77 10.82
C ALA A 156 3.91 -20.30 12.04
N LYS A 157 3.72 -21.58 12.35
CA LYS A 157 4.51 -22.27 13.37
C LYS A 157 5.84 -22.67 12.74
N GLU A 158 6.94 -22.31 13.39
CA GLU A 158 8.28 -22.84 13.10
C GLU A 158 8.34 -24.37 13.30
#